data_AF-A0A8J4U305-F1
#
_entry.id   AF-A0A8J4U305-F1
#
_cell.length_a   1.000
_cell.length_b   1.000
_cell.length_c   1.000
_cell.angle_alpha   90.00
_cell.angle_beta   90.00
_cell.angle_gamma   90.00
#
_symmetry.space_group_name_H-M   'P 1'
#
loop_
_entity.id
_entity.type
_entity.pdbx_description
1 polymer ?
#
loop_
_entity_poly.entity_id
_entity_poly.type
_entity_poly.pdbx_seq_one_letter_code
_entity_poly.pdbx_strand_id
1 'polypeptide(L)'
;LNTAGGKCYRLTVVCVLLLLLGVLLLTAVPVLWIKLITERNLNKQLQQERQELQNLNEQFRQEREELLNQTKLQKERNGLLNLKRQLQQERDELQSILDALDMQDKQRWTGFGSHLYYFSELKNWDESRQACRDRGADLAIINTKEKQEFIVKQLLESRAWIGLSDRAKEGEWKWVDGTLLTSG
;
A
#
# COMPACT_ATOMS: atom_id res chain seq x y z
N LEU A 1 102.77 -19.02 58.61
CA LEU A 1 102.99 -18.32 57.32
C LEU A 1 101.64 -18.15 56.61
N ASN A 2 101.30 -16.90 56.30
CA ASN A 2 100.30 -16.44 55.33
C ASN A 2 98.79 -16.65 55.60
N THR A 3 98.27 -16.00 56.65
CA THR A 3 96.83 -15.72 56.81
C THR A 3 96.39 -14.35 56.27
N ALA A 4 97.34 -13.50 55.81
CA ALA A 4 97.06 -12.15 55.29
C ALA A 4 96.85 -12.10 53.75
N GLY A 5 97.57 -12.91 52.97
CA GLY A 5 97.53 -12.88 51.49
C GLY A 5 96.25 -13.44 50.86
N GLY A 6 95.65 -14.48 51.44
CA GLY A 6 94.41 -15.10 50.92
C GLY A 6 93.16 -14.24 51.15
N LYS A 7 93.16 -13.37 52.16
CA LYS A 7 92.06 -12.42 52.42
C LYS A 7 92.07 -11.26 51.42
N CYS A 8 93.25 -10.81 51.01
CA CYS A 8 93.42 -9.72 50.04
C CYS A 8 93.01 -10.14 48.60
N TYR A 9 93.41 -11.34 48.16
CA TYR A 9 92.99 -11.89 46.86
C TYR A 9 91.48 -12.15 46.77
N ARG A 10 90.87 -12.68 47.85
CA ARG A 10 89.41 -12.85 47.90
C ARG A 10 88.68 -11.52 47.82
N LEU A 11 89.21 -10.48 48.46
CA LEU A 11 88.65 -9.13 48.40
C LEU A 11 88.75 -8.53 46.99
N THR A 12 89.89 -8.66 46.32
CA THR A 12 90.06 -8.14 44.95
C THR A 12 89.17 -8.85 43.93
N VAL A 13 89.04 -10.18 44.03
CA VAL A 13 88.12 -10.95 43.17
C VAL A 13 86.66 -10.53 43.40
N VAL A 14 86.25 -10.34 44.65
CA VAL A 14 84.91 -9.84 44.98
C VAL A 14 84.68 -8.44 44.40
N CYS A 15 85.65 -7.53 44.50
CA CYS A 15 85.54 -6.18 43.92
C CYS A 15 85.41 -6.22 42.39
N VAL A 16 86.20 -7.04 41.69
CA VAL A 16 86.12 -7.17 40.23
C VAL A 16 84.77 -7.75 39.81
N LEU A 17 84.26 -8.77 40.51
CA LEU A 17 82.94 -9.33 40.23
C LEU A 17 81.81 -8.33 40.46
N LEU A 18 81.88 -7.52 41.52
CA LEU A 18 80.91 -6.45 41.78
C LEU A 18 80.97 -5.35 40.73
N LEU A 19 82.16 -4.98 40.25
CA LEU A 19 82.31 -4.01 39.16
C LEU A 19 81.75 -4.55 37.84
N LEU A 20 82.05 -5.81 37.49
CA LEU A 20 81.51 -6.45 36.29
C LEU A 20 79.99 -6.60 36.37
N LEU A 21 79.45 -6.96 37.53
CA LEU A 21 78.02 -7.01 37.78
C LEU A 21 77.39 -5.62 37.70
N GLY A 22 78.05 -4.59 38.23
CA GLY A 22 77.64 -3.19 38.10
C GLY A 22 77.57 -2.73 36.64
N VAL A 23 78.60 -3.02 35.84
CA VAL A 23 78.63 -2.70 34.39
C VAL A 23 77.56 -3.47 33.62
N LEU A 24 77.35 -4.75 33.94
CA LEU A 24 76.29 -5.56 33.34
C LEU A 24 74.92 -4.99 33.68
N LEU A 25 74.67 -4.63 34.94
CA LEU A 25 73.41 -4.02 35.36
C LEU A 25 73.19 -2.65 34.70
N LEU A 26 74.24 -1.82 34.59
CA LEU A 26 74.18 -0.51 33.94
C LEU A 26 73.86 -0.58 32.45
N THR A 27 74.12 -1.71 31.78
CA THR A 27 73.88 -1.87 30.33
C THR A 27 72.65 -2.71 30.01
N ALA A 28 72.42 -3.80 30.73
CA ALA A 28 71.29 -4.69 30.51
C ALA A 28 69.96 -4.06 30.96
N VAL A 29 69.95 -3.32 32.06
CA VAL A 29 68.71 -2.72 32.59
C VAL A 29 68.13 -1.66 31.63
N PRO A 30 68.91 -0.70 31.07
CA PRO A 30 68.38 0.25 30.10
C PRO A 30 67.88 -0.42 28.82
N VAL A 31 68.57 -1.44 28.31
CA VAL A 31 68.16 -2.16 27.09
C VAL A 31 66.84 -2.90 27.31
N LEU A 32 66.70 -3.61 28.44
CA LEU A 32 65.45 -4.27 28.82
C LEU A 32 64.31 -3.25 29.02
N TRP A 33 64.61 -2.11 29.64
CA TRP A 33 63.66 -1.03 29.85
C TRP A 33 63.18 -0.43 28.53
N ILE A 34 64.08 -0.16 27.58
CA ILE A 34 63.74 0.31 26.22
C ILE A 34 62.88 -0.74 25.50
N LYS A 35 63.27 -2.02 25.52
CA LYS A 35 62.49 -3.10 24.88
C LYS A 35 61.07 -3.16 25.42
N LEU A 36 60.92 -3.10 26.74
CA LEU A 36 59.63 -3.14 27.42
C LEU A 36 58.80 -1.87 27.19
N ILE A 37 59.43 -0.70 27.02
CA ILE A 37 58.73 0.52 26.56
C ILE A 37 58.23 0.34 25.13
N THR A 38 59.07 -0.12 24.21
CA THR A 38 58.70 -0.31 22.80
C THR A 38 57.55 -1.31 22.66
N GLU A 39 57.60 -2.43 23.38
CA GLU A 39 56.55 -3.45 23.37
C GLU A 39 55.23 -2.91 23.95
N ARG A 40 55.28 -2.14 25.04
CA ARG A 40 54.09 -1.46 25.57
C ARG A 40 53.50 -0.47 24.57
N ASN A 41 54.34 0.31 23.88
CA ASN A 41 53.88 1.28 22.88
C ASN A 41 53.26 0.59 21.67
N LEU A 42 53.89 -0.46 21.14
CA LEU A 42 53.34 -1.26 20.05
C LEU A 42 52.02 -1.93 20.43
N ASN A 43 51.94 -2.48 21.65
CA ASN A 43 50.69 -3.06 22.16
C ASN A 43 49.59 -2.02 22.26
N LYS A 44 49.89 -0.78 22.69
CA LYS A 44 48.90 0.31 22.71
C LYS A 44 48.41 0.64 21.30
N GLN A 45 49.30 0.75 20.32
CA GLN A 45 48.92 1.00 18.92
C GLN A 45 48.05 -0.12 18.37
N LEU A 46 48.44 -1.38 18.58
CA LEU A 46 47.67 -2.54 18.15
C LEU A 46 46.26 -2.58 18.78
N GLN A 47 46.12 -2.16 20.04
CA GLN A 47 44.81 -2.07 20.69
C GLN A 47 43.96 -0.93 20.12
N GLN A 48 44.57 0.21 19.81
CA GLN A 48 43.88 1.32 19.15
C GLN A 48 43.36 0.90 17.78
N GLU A 49 44.21 0.34 16.92
CA GLU A 49 43.81 -0.15 15.60
C GLU A 49 42.71 -1.23 15.70
N ARG A 50 42.79 -2.15 16.67
CA ARG A 50 41.73 -3.13 16.90
C ARG A 50 40.40 -2.48 17.26
N GLN A 51 40.41 -1.47 18.13
CA GLN A 51 39.19 -0.77 18.52
C GLN A 51 38.61 0.01 17.33
N GLU A 52 39.45 0.67 16.54
CA GLU A 52 39.05 1.37 15.33
C GLU A 52 38.42 0.40 14.32
N LEU A 53 39.03 -0.77 14.10
CA LEU A 53 38.48 -1.81 13.22
C LEU A 53 37.15 -2.36 13.73
N GLN A 54 37.01 -2.54 15.04
CA GLN A 54 35.75 -2.98 15.64
C GLN A 54 34.64 -1.94 15.45
N ASN A 55 34.95 -0.67 15.72
CA ASN A 55 34.01 0.44 15.53
C ASN A 55 33.60 0.56 14.06
N LEU A 56 34.56 0.45 13.14
CA LEU A 56 34.32 0.51 11.71
C LEU A 56 33.45 -0.67 11.22
N ASN A 57 33.72 -1.89 11.70
CA ASN A 57 32.92 -3.07 11.35
C ASN A 57 31.49 -2.96 11.89
N GLU A 58 31.31 -2.43 13.10
CA GLU A 58 29.98 -2.16 13.66
C GLU A 58 29.21 -1.13 12.83
N GLN A 59 29.88 -0.05 12.40
CA GLN A 59 29.28 0.97 11.55
C GLN A 59 28.84 0.37 10.19
N PHE A 60 29.70 -0.43 9.56
CA PHE A 60 29.33 -1.13 8.33
C PHE A 60 28.19 -2.12 8.53
N ARG A 61 28.11 -2.80 9.68
CA ARG A 61 26.99 -3.70 9.99
C ARG A 61 25.67 -2.92 10.03
N GLN A 62 25.67 -1.78 10.72
CA GLN A 62 24.49 -0.92 10.83
C GLN A 62 24.04 -0.39 9.47
N GLU A 63 24.98 0.09 8.65
CA GLU A 63 24.67 0.58 7.30
C GLU A 63 24.05 -0.52 6.41
N ARG A 64 24.54 -1.76 6.51
CA ARG A 64 23.99 -2.90 5.78
C ARG A 64 22.58 -3.26 6.24
N GLU A 65 22.32 -3.24 7.54
CA GLU A 65 20.98 -3.49 8.08
C GLU A 65 20.00 -2.40 7.66
N GLU A 66 20.43 -1.14 7.70
CA GLU A 66 19.63 0.00 7.24
C GLU A 66 19.30 -0.11 5.75
N LEU A 67 20.29 -0.41 4.91
CA LEU A 67 20.08 -0.63 3.48
C LEU A 67 19.13 -1.81 3.22
N LEU A 68 19.25 -2.90 3.97
CA LEU A 68 18.35 -4.04 3.86
C LEU A 68 16.92 -3.67 4.25
N ASN A 69 16.75 -2.87 5.29
CA ASN A 69 15.43 -2.40 5.70
C ASN A 69 14.80 -1.48 4.63
N GLN A 70 15.59 -0.56 4.08
CA GLN A 70 15.15 0.32 3.00
C GLN A 70 14.72 -0.45 1.76
N THR A 71 15.48 -1.48 1.35
CA THR A 71 15.13 -2.32 0.18
C THR A 71 13.85 -3.13 0.40
N LYS A 72 13.63 -3.66 1.60
CA LYS A 72 12.38 -4.36 1.96
C LYS A 72 11.18 -3.42 1.86
N LEU A 73 11.25 -2.26 2.49
CA LEU A 73 10.19 -1.24 2.44
C LEU A 73 9.90 -0.79 1.01
N GLN A 74 10.93 -0.64 0.18
CA GLN A 74 10.75 -0.30 -1.23
C GLN A 74 10.01 -1.40 -2.01
N LYS A 75 10.32 -2.68 -1.74
CA LYS A 75 9.64 -3.81 -2.36
C LYS A 75 8.15 -3.85 -1.98
N GLU A 76 7.84 -3.65 -0.70
CA GLU A 76 6.47 -3.58 -0.21
C GLU A 76 5.71 -2.40 -0.82
N ARG A 77 6.33 -1.21 -0.85
CA ARG A 77 5.76 -0.02 -1.51
C ARG A 77 5.46 -0.28 -2.98
N ASN A 78 6.38 -0.90 -3.71
CA ASN A 78 6.20 -1.22 -5.13
C ASN A 78 5.07 -2.25 -5.34
N GLY A 79 4.98 -3.26 -4.46
CA GLY A 79 3.87 -4.22 -4.45
C GLY A 79 2.53 -3.52 -4.23
N LEU A 80 2.45 -2.63 -3.24
CA LEU A 80 1.24 -1.86 -2.95
C LEU A 80 0.85 -0.92 -4.11
N LEU A 81 1.82 -0.27 -4.75
CA LEU A 81 1.59 0.56 -5.93
C LEU A 81 1.02 -0.25 -7.11
N ASN A 82 1.51 -1.47 -7.32
CA ASN A 82 0.98 -2.35 -8.35
C ASN A 82 -0.45 -2.78 -8.04
N LEU A 83 -0.72 -3.20 -6.80
CA LEU A 83 -2.08 -3.57 -6.38
C LEU A 83 -3.05 -2.38 -6.49
N LYS A 84 -2.62 -1.19 -6.07
CA LYS A 84 -3.40 0.05 -6.21
C LYS A 84 -3.76 0.32 -7.68
N ARG A 85 -2.81 0.14 -8.60
CA ARG A 85 -3.04 0.33 -10.04
C ARG A 85 -4.07 -0.65 -10.57
N GLN A 86 -4.00 -1.92 -10.17
CA GLN A 86 -4.99 -2.94 -10.56
C GLN A 86 -6.39 -2.59 -10.09
N LEU A 87 -6.54 -2.22 -8.82
CA LEU A 87 -7.84 -1.81 -8.27
C LEU A 87 -8.39 -0.55 -8.94
N GLN A 88 -7.52 0.40 -9.29
CA GLN A 88 -7.92 1.58 -10.04
C GLN A 88 -8.42 1.22 -11.44
N GLN A 89 -7.73 0.31 -12.12
CA GLN A 89 -8.15 -0.16 -13.43
C GLN A 89 -9.51 -0.86 -13.37
N GLU A 90 -9.71 -1.80 -12.44
CA GLU A 90 -11.00 -2.49 -12.26
C GLU A 90 -12.14 -1.50 -11.96
N ARG A 91 -11.88 -0.49 -11.11
CA ARG A 91 -12.85 0.57 -10.83
C ARG A 91 -13.19 1.35 -12.10
N ASP A 92 -12.20 1.73 -12.90
CA ASP A 92 -12.41 2.53 -14.11
C ASP A 92 -13.16 1.71 -15.18
N GLU A 93 -12.87 0.41 -15.29
CA GLU A 93 -13.60 -0.53 -16.15
C GLU A 93 -15.07 -0.64 -15.71
N LEU A 94 -15.34 -0.87 -14.42
CA LEU A 94 -16.69 -0.93 -13.89
C LEU A 94 -17.44 0.40 -14.07
N GLN A 95 -16.77 1.53 -13.89
CA GLN A 95 -17.38 2.84 -14.12
C GLN A 95 -17.79 3.00 -15.59
N SER A 96 -16.95 2.59 -16.53
CA SER A 96 -17.26 2.65 -17.95
C SER A 96 -18.47 1.78 -18.33
N ILE A 97 -18.62 0.61 -17.68
CA ILE A 97 -19.78 -0.27 -17.86
C ILE A 97 -21.04 0.41 -17.30
N LEU A 98 -20.94 1.03 -16.12
CA LEU A 98 -22.07 1.73 -15.50
C LEU A 98 -22.54 2.88 -16.39
N ASP A 99 -21.61 3.67 -16.93
CA ASP A 99 -21.90 4.76 -17.85
C ASP A 99 -22.57 4.25 -19.15
N ALA A 100 -22.10 3.13 -19.69
CA ALA A 100 -22.69 2.50 -20.87
C ALA A 100 -24.12 1.99 -20.61
N LEU A 101 -24.38 1.43 -19.43
CA LEU A 101 -25.72 0.99 -19.01
C LEU A 101 -26.68 2.17 -18.84
N ASP A 102 -26.21 3.29 -18.25
CA ASP A 102 -26.99 4.52 -18.14
C ASP A 102 -27.32 5.10 -19.52
N MET A 103 -26.34 5.12 -20.43
CA MET A 103 -26.57 5.52 -21.83
C MET A 103 -27.59 4.61 -22.52
N GLN A 104 -27.53 3.30 -22.29
CA GLN A 104 -28.48 2.35 -22.87
C GLN A 104 -29.90 2.58 -22.32
N ASP A 105 -30.07 2.79 -21.01
CA ASP A 105 -31.40 3.07 -20.43
C ASP A 105 -31.97 4.38 -20.98
N LYS A 106 -31.14 5.43 -21.11
CA LYS A 106 -31.53 6.70 -21.76
C LYS A 106 -31.98 6.50 -23.21
N GLN A 107 -31.32 5.64 -23.98
CA GLN A 107 -31.71 5.35 -25.36
C GLN A 107 -33.05 4.62 -25.49
N ARG A 108 -33.53 3.95 -24.44
CA ARG A 108 -34.83 3.25 -24.46
C ARG A 108 -36.03 4.19 -24.31
N TRP A 109 -35.80 5.46 -23.95
CA TRP A 109 -36.85 6.46 -23.90
C TRP A 109 -37.14 7.00 -25.30
N THR A 110 -38.41 6.97 -25.70
CA THR A 110 -38.88 7.53 -26.97
C THR A 110 -39.75 8.76 -26.71
N GLY A 111 -39.42 9.88 -27.36
CA GLY A 111 -40.21 11.11 -27.24
C GLY A 111 -41.39 11.16 -28.20
N PHE A 112 -42.52 11.68 -27.73
CA PHE A 112 -43.66 12.05 -28.57
C PHE A 112 -44.41 13.24 -27.97
N GLY A 113 -44.48 14.34 -28.72
CA GLY A 113 -44.97 15.62 -28.21
C GLY A 113 -44.10 16.12 -27.05
N SER A 114 -44.74 16.52 -25.94
CA SER A 114 -44.07 16.96 -24.70
C SER A 114 -43.80 15.83 -23.69
N HIS A 115 -43.94 14.56 -24.09
CA HIS A 115 -43.83 13.41 -23.19
C HIS A 115 -42.74 12.44 -23.65
N LEU A 116 -42.15 11.73 -22.69
CA LEU A 116 -41.20 10.63 -22.90
C LEU A 116 -41.87 9.30 -22.51
N TYR A 117 -41.66 8.26 -23.32
CA TYR A 117 -42.25 6.93 -23.15
C TYR A 117 -41.15 5.89 -23.03
N TYR A 118 -41.30 4.95 -22.10
CA TYR A 118 -40.39 3.82 -21.92
C TYR A 118 -41.16 2.51 -22.13
N PHE A 119 -40.74 1.72 -23.12
CA PHE A 119 -41.36 0.42 -23.42
C PHE A 119 -40.57 -0.69 -22.72
N SER A 120 -41.15 -1.20 -21.63
CA SER A 120 -40.54 -2.22 -20.77
C SER A 120 -41.01 -3.64 -21.10
N GLU A 121 -40.33 -4.64 -20.54
CA GLU A 121 -40.79 -6.03 -20.58
C GLU A 121 -42.13 -6.18 -19.84
N LEU A 122 -42.94 -7.12 -20.30
CA LEU A 122 -44.27 -7.35 -19.75
C LEU A 122 -44.17 -7.95 -18.33
N LYS A 123 -44.72 -7.24 -17.34
CA LYS A 123 -44.89 -7.69 -15.95
C LYS A 123 -46.38 -7.70 -15.59
N ASN A 124 -46.76 -7.91 -14.32
CA ASN A 124 -48.13 -7.59 -13.90
C ASN A 124 -48.30 -6.06 -13.73
N TRP A 125 -49.54 -5.59 -13.67
CA TRP A 125 -49.82 -4.15 -13.68
C TRP A 125 -49.17 -3.39 -12.51
N ASP A 126 -49.20 -3.97 -11.30
CA ASP A 126 -48.59 -3.35 -10.11
C ASP A 126 -47.07 -3.23 -10.25
N GLU A 127 -46.43 -4.31 -10.67
CA GLU A 127 -44.99 -4.34 -10.92
C GLU A 127 -44.57 -3.40 -12.05
N SER A 128 -45.36 -3.32 -13.12
CA SER A 128 -45.14 -2.38 -14.21
C SER A 128 -45.25 -0.94 -13.73
N ARG A 129 -46.27 -0.62 -12.92
CA ARG A 129 -46.43 0.72 -12.34
C ARG A 129 -45.29 1.08 -11.41
N GLN A 130 -44.88 0.17 -10.55
CA GLN A 130 -43.74 0.40 -9.66
C GLN A 130 -42.45 0.60 -10.46
N ALA A 131 -42.21 -0.21 -11.50
CA ALA A 131 -41.02 -0.07 -12.35
C ALA A 131 -40.96 1.28 -13.12
N CYS A 132 -42.12 1.85 -13.48
CA CYS A 132 -42.19 3.22 -14.02
C CYS A 132 -41.85 4.26 -12.95
N ARG A 133 -42.36 4.10 -11.73
CA ARG A 133 -42.11 5.02 -10.60
C ARG A 133 -40.67 5.01 -10.12
N ASP A 134 -40.03 3.85 -10.10
CA ASP A 134 -38.60 3.70 -9.79
C ASP A 134 -37.72 4.47 -10.79
N ARG A 135 -38.25 4.74 -12.00
CA ARG A 135 -37.62 5.56 -13.05
C ARG A 135 -38.09 7.03 -13.05
N GLY A 136 -38.84 7.46 -12.05
CA GLY A 136 -39.39 8.83 -11.97
C GLY A 136 -40.55 9.11 -12.94
N ALA A 137 -41.22 8.07 -13.44
CA ALA A 137 -42.41 8.17 -14.32
C ALA A 137 -43.63 7.43 -13.71
N ASP A 138 -44.73 7.31 -14.45
CA ASP A 138 -45.87 6.42 -14.11
C ASP A 138 -46.36 5.76 -15.42
N LEU A 139 -47.27 4.80 -15.33
CA LEU A 139 -47.83 4.14 -16.52
C LEU A 139 -48.52 5.16 -17.46
N ALA A 140 -48.39 4.94 -18.76
CA ALA A 140 -48.82 5.92 -19.76
C ALA A 140 -50.32 6.24 -19.70
N ILE A 141 -50.65 7.53 -19.71
CA ILE A 141 -52.01 8.05 -19.85
C ILE A 141 -52.26 8.37 -21.32
N ILE A 142 -53.21 7.66 -21.92
CA ILE A 142 -53.54 7.75 -23.34
C ILE A 142 -54.89 8.43 -23.51
N ASN A 143 -54.86 9.77 -23.43
CA ASN A 143 -56.06 10.61 -23.46
C ASN A 143 -56.25 11.37 -24.79
N THR A 144 -55.44 11.09 -25.81
CA THR A 144 -55.62 11.64 -27.15
C THR A 144 -55.42 10.55 -28.20
N LYS A 145 -56.05 10.74 -29.37
CA LYS A 145 -55.96 9.80 -30.50
C LYS A 145 -54.51 9.68 -31.00
N GLU A 146 -53.78 10.78 -31.02
CA GLU A 146 -52.40 10.85 -31.50
C GLU A 146 -51.46 10.04 -30.59
N LYS A 147 -51.67 10.08 -29.26
CA LYS A 147 -50.93 9.24 -28.31
C LYS A 147 -51.25 7.76 -28.51
N GLN A 148 -52.52 7.41 -28.73
CA GLN A 148 -52.94 6.04 -29.00
C GLN A 148 -52.28 5.50 -30.27
N GLU A 149 -52.33 6.25 -31.37
CA GLU A 149 -51.70 5.87 -32.64
C GLU A 149 -50.18 5.72 -32.51
N PHE A 150 -49.52 6.64 -31.80
CA PHE A 150 -48.09 6.56 -31.53
C PHE A 150 -47.73 5.28 -30.75
N ILE A 151 -48.43 4.99 -29.64
CA ILE A 151 -48.15 3.84 -28.79
C ILE A 151 -48.42 2.52 -29.54
N VAL A 152 -49.53 2.42 -30.27
CA VAL A 152 -49.85 1.24 -31.09
C VAL A 152 -48.76 0.99 -32.14
N LYS A 153 -48.28 2.05 -32.81
CA LYS A 153 -47.19 1.95 -33.78
C LYS A 153 -45.88 1.45 -33.15
N GLN A 154 -45.56 1.88 -31.93
CA GLN A 154 -44.35 1.44 -31.24
C GLN A 154 -44.44 0.00 -30.73
N LEU A 155 -45.62 -0.43 -30.28
CA LEU A 155 -45.83 -1.79 -29.76
C LEU A 155 -45.91 -2.84 -30.86
N LEU A 156 -46.25 -2.45 -32.10
CA LEU A 156 -46.55 -3.35 -33.20
C LEU A 156 -47.63 -4.37 -32.78
N GLU A 157 -47.27 -5.63 -32.55
CA GLU A 157 -48.18 -6.70 -32.10
C GLU A 157 -47.99 -7.05 -30.61
N SER A 158 -47.10 -6.35 -29.91
CA SER A 158 -46.82 -6.60 -28.49
C SER A 158 -47.88 -6.00 -27.58
N ARG A 159 -48.06 -6.62 -26.41
CA ARG A 159 -48.93 -6.09 -25.35
C ARG A 159 -48.11 -5.32 -24.33
N ALA A 160 -48.71 -4.26 -23.79
CA ALA A 160 -48.12 -3.49 -22.69
C ALA A 160 -49.22 -3.03 -21.72
N TRP A 161 -48.85 -2.87 -20.45
CA TRP A 161 -49.71 -2.21 -19.49
C TRP A 161 -49.70 -0.71 -19.69
N ILE A 162 -50.88 -0.11 -19.54
CA ILE A 162 -51.10 1.34 -19.57
C ILE A 162 -51.66 1.78 -18.22
N GLY A 163 -51.70 3.09 -18.00
CA GLY A 163 -52.11 3.66 -16.73
C GLY A 163 -53.61 3.65 -16.47
N LEU A 164 -54.36 2.70 -17.04
CA LEU A 164 -55.82 2.63 -16.95
C LEU A 164 -56.22 1.41 -16.11
N SER A 165 -57.04 1.62 -15.08
CA SER A 165 -57.55 0.54 -14.23
C SER A 165 -58.88 0.91 -13.56
N ASP A 166 -59.71 -0.06 -13.22
CA ASP A 166 -60.95 0.08 -12.46
C ASP A 166 -60.84 -0.51 -11.04
N ARG A 167 -59.63 -0.83 -10.59
CA ARG A 167 -59.36 -1.49 -9.30
C ARG A 167 -59.85 -0.71 -8.07
N ALA A 168 -60.04 0.61 -8.20
CA ALA A 168 -60.59 1.43 -7.13
C ALA A 168 -62.10 1.21 -6.94
N LYS A 169 -62.82 0.94 -8.04
CA LYS A 169 -64.24 0.65 -8.06
C LYS A 169 -64.58 -0.02 -9.40
N GLU A 170 -64.97 -1.30 -9.33
CA GLU A 170 -65.35 -2.11 -10.50
C GLU A 170 -66.33 -1.34 -11.40
N GLY A 171 -66.02 -1.30 -12.70
CA GLY A 171 -66.79 -0.56 -13.70
C GLY A 171 -66.49 0.94 -13.82
N GLU A 172 -65.70 1.53 -12.91
CA GLU A 172 -65.19 2.90 -13.01
C GLU A 172 -63.71 2.94 -13.39
N TRP A 173 -63.44 2.97 -14.69
CA TRP A 173 -62.07 3.10 -15.21
C TRP A 173 -61.47 4.48 -14.91
N LYS A 174 -60.31 4.47 -14.24
CA LYS A 174 -59.53 5.66 -13.88
C LYS A 174 -58.09 5.54 -14.37
N TRP A 175 -57.55 6.68 -14.78
CA TRP A 175 -56.15 6.83 -15.07
C TRP A 175 -55.33 6.90 -13.78
N VAL A 176 -54.03 6.65 -13.89
CA VAL A 176 -53.08 6.69 -12.76
C VAL A 176 -52.95 8.06 -12.11
N ASP A 177 -53.36 9.15 -12.79
CA ASP A 177 -53.47 10.52 -12.25
C ASP A 177 -54.80 10.80 -11.53
N GLY A 178 -55.70 9.81 -11.49
CA GLY A 178 -57.02 9.90 -10.85
C GLY A 178 -58.13 10.42 -11.76
N THR A 179 -57.84 10.81 -13.01
CA THR A 179 -58.87 11.25 -13.96
C THR A 179 -59.72 10.06 -14.43
N LEU A 180 -61.02 10.30 -14.66
CA LEU A 180 -61.92 9.28 -15.19
C LEU A 180 -61.68 9.06 -16.69
N LEU A 181 -61.89 7.84 -17.16
CA LEU A 181 -61.95 7.58 -18.60
C LEU A 181 -63.18 8.30 -19.19
N THR A 182 -62.94 9.38 -19.92
CA THR A 182 -63.99 10.06 -20.68
C THR A 182 -64.21 9.32 -22.00
N SER A 183 -65.45 8.93 -22.30
CA SER A 183 -65.83 8.48 -23.64
C SER A 183 -65.73 9.67 -24.60
N GLY A 184 -64.69 9.69 -25.44
CA GLY A 184 -64.56 10.60 -26.57
C GLY A 184 -65.20 9.99 -27.81
#